data_AF-A0A4Q4BP72-F1
#
_entry.id   AF-A0A4Q4BP72-F1
#
_cell.length_a   1.000
_cell.length_b   1.000
_cell.length_c   1.000
_cell.angle_alpha   90.00
_cell.angle_beta   90.00
_cell.angle_gamma   90.00
#
_symmetry.space_group_name_H-M   'P 1'
#
loop_
_entity.id
_entity.type
_entity.pdbx_description
1 polymer ?
#
loop_
_entity_poly.entity_id
_entity_poly.type
_entity_poly.pdbx_seq_one_letter_code
_entity_poly.pdbx_strand_id
1 'polypeptide(L)'
;MQTMALWKRVLILLVCGWGILAATPNLFYAQVERHNDAVAAITAADGTSTPELDAEKSLWPSILPSALVPLGLDLRGGAHLLAEVKVEDVYKARMDALWPEVRDYAGLGAPIHAAA
;
A
#
# COMPACT_ATOMS: atom_id res chain seq x y z
N MET A 1 -11.91 -50.79 -19.94
CA MET A 1 -11.98 -49.53 -19.16
C MET A 1 -11.50 -49.83 -17.75
N GLN A 2 -10.25 -49.51 -17.40
CA GLN A 2 -9.74 -49.79 -16.06
C GLN A 2 -10.38 -48.83 -15.04
N THR A 3 -11.15 -49.38 -14.10
CA THR A 3 -11.76 -48.63 -12.99
C THR A 3 -10.67 -48.20 -12.01
N MET A 4 -10.29 -46.92 -12.07
CA MET A 4 -9.42 -46.28 -11.08
C MET A 4 -9.93 -46.56 -9.65
N ALA A 5 -9.04 -47.02 -8.77
CA ALA A 5 -9.34 -47.28 -7.37
C ALA A 5 -9.88 -46.01 -6.68
N LEU A 6 -10.90 -46.17 -5.82
CA LEU A 6 -11.61 -45.07 -5.16
C LEU A 6 -10.66 -44.10 -4.43
N TRP A 7 -9.64 -44.63 -3.76
CA TRP A 7 -8.67 -43.82 -3.00
C TRP A 7 -7.87 -42.85 -3.89
N LYS A 8 -7.52 -43.26 -5.13
CA LYS A 8 -6.81 -42.40 -6.08
C LYS A 8 -7.70 -41.22 -6.50
N ARG A 9 -9.00 -41.48 -6.71
CA ARG A 9 -9.98 -40.44 -7.04
C ARG A 9 -10.17 -39.47 -5.88
N VAL A 10 -10.25 -39.98 -4.64
CA VAL A 10 -10.38 -39.16 -3.43
C VAL A 10 -9.16 -38.25 -3.26
N LEU A 11 -7.94 -38.76 -3.45
CA LEU A 11 -6.73 -37.93 -3.39
C LEU A 11 -6.73 -36.81 -4.43
N ILE A 12 -7.10 -37.12 -5.68
CA ILE A 12 -7.17 -36.11 -6.74
C ILE A 12 -8.18 -35.03 -6.37
N LEU A 13 -9.38 -35.42 -5.92
CA LEU A 13 -10.41 -34.47 -5.51
C LEU A 13 -9.99 -33.62 -4.32
N LEU A 14 -9.27 -34.20 -3.35
CA LEU A 14 -8.74 -33.44 -2.21
C LEU A 14 -7.72 -32.38 -2.64
N VAL A 15 -6.75 -32.74 -3.49
CA VAL A 15 -5.74 -31.79 -3.97
C VAL A 15 -6.38 -30.69 -4.82
N CYS A 16 -7.31 -31.05 -5.72
CA CYS A 16 -8.05 -30.07 -6.51
C CYS A 16 -8.91 -29.16 -5.62
N GLY A 17 -9.63 -29.72 -4.64
CA GLY A 17 -10.44 -28.96 -3.69
C GLY A 17 -9.61 -28.01 -2.85
N TRP A 18 -8.42 -28.45 -2.40
CA TRP A 18 -7.48 -27.58 -1.69
C TRP A 18 -7.00 -26.42 -2.55
N GLY A 19 -6.69 -26.67 -3.84
CA GLY A 19 -6.32 -25.61 -4.78
C GLY A 19 -7.44 -24.57 -4.96
N ILE A 20 -8.69 -25.01 -5.03
CA ILE A 20 -9.85 -24.12 -5.12
C ILE A 20 -9.99 -23.27 -3.85
N LEU A 21 -9.85 -23.88 -2.66
CA LEU A 21 -9.90 -23.16 -1.39
C LEU A 21 -8.75 -22.15 -1.24
N ALA A 22 -7.56 -22.46 -1.73
CA ALA A 22 -6.45 -21.52 -1.76
C ALA A 22 -6.65 -20.39 -2.78
N ALA A 23 -7.40 -20.62 -3.86
CA ALA A 23 -7.71 -19.61 -4.87
C ALA A 23 -8.85 -18.65 -4.45
N THR A 24 -9.79 -19.10 -3.62
CA THR A 24 -10.94 -18.29 -3.16
C THR A 24 -10.59 -16.90 -2.59
N PRO A 25 -9.61 -16.72 -1.67
CA PRO A 25 -9.26 -15.38 -1.20
C PRO A 25 -8.71 -14.46 -2.29
N ASN A 26 -8.06 -15.03 -3.32
CA ASN A 26 -7.52 -14.27 -4.46
C ASN A 26 -8.63 -13.84 -5.44
N LEU A 27 -9.76 -14.58 -5.51
CA LEU A 27 -10.94 -14.17 -6.29
C LEU A 27 -11.71 -13.03 -5.61
N PHE A 28 -11.69 -12.99 -4.28
CA PHE A 28 -12.39 -12.00 -3.44
C PHE A 28 -11.42 -10.97 -2.86
N TYR A 29 -10.43 -10.56 -3.66
CA TYR A 29 -9.30 -9.72 -3.23
C TYR A 29 -9.74 -8.50 -2.41
N ALA A 30 -10.68 -7.70 -2.91
CA ALA A 30 -11.14 -6.47 -2.26
C ALA A 30 -11.93 -6.68 -0.96
N GLN A 31 -12.53 -7.87 -0.73
CA GLN A 31 -13.17 -8.17 0.56
C GLN A 31 -12.14 -8.60 1.60
N VAL A 32 -11.20 -9.47 1.22
CA VAL A 32 -10.16 -9.96 2.14
C VAL A 32 -9.16 -8.85 2.48
N GLU A 33 -8.86 -7.97 1.54
CA GLU A 33 -8.06 -6.76 1.77
C GLU A 33 -8.69 -5.87 2.84
N ARG A 34 -9.98 -5.52 2.72
CA ARG A 34 -10.70 -4.73 3.72
C ARG A 34 -10.77 -5.41 5.09
N HIS A 35 -10.97 -6.72 5.13
CA HIS A 35 -10.92 -7.48 6.39
C HIS A 35 -9.53 -7.40 7.03
N ASN A 36 -8.46 -7.62 6.26
CA ASN A 36 -7.09 -7.60 6.75
C ASN A 36 -6.66 -6.20 7.18
N ASP A 37 -7.07 -5.16 6.45
CA ASP A 37 -6.82 -3.76 6.79
C ASP A 37 -7.56 -3.38 8.08
N ALA A 38 -8.82 -3.80 8.25
CA ALA A 38 -9.58 -3.59 9.48
C ALA A 38 -8.94 -4.32 10.69
N VAL A 39 -8.50 -5.57 10.52
CA VAL A 39 -7.79 -6.33 11.56
C VAL A 39 -6.46 -5.65 11.93
N ALA A 40 -5.71 -5.15 10.94
CA ALA A 40 -4.48 -4.41 11.17
C ALA A 40 -4.73 -3.08 11.89
N ALA A 41 -5.77 -2.34 11.52
CA ALA A 41 -6.17 -1.10 12.18
C ALA A 41 -6.61 -1.33 13.64
N ILE A 42 -7.41 -2.36 13.91
CA ILE A 42 -7.82 -2.74 15.28
C ILE A 42 -6.60 -3.14 16.12
N THR A 43 -5.63 -3.85 15.52
CA THR A 43 -4.40 -4.25 16.22
C THR A 43 -3.50 -3.04 16.51
N ALA A 44 -3.40 -2.09 15.58
CA ALA A 44 -2.64 -0.86 15.77
C ALA A 44 -3.28 0.08 16.81
N ALA A 45 -4.60 0.05 16.95
CA ALA A 45 -5.36 0.81 17.93
C ALA A 45 -5.49 0.10 19.30
N ASP A 46 -4.63 -0.88 19.58
CA ASP A 46 -4.58 -1.63 20.85
C ASP A 46 -5.93 -2.28 21.25
N GLY A 47 -6.69 -2.72 20.25
CA GLY A 47 -8.00 -3.36 20.45
C GLY A 47 -9.20 -2.41 20.50
N THR A 48 -9.01 -1.12 20.22
CA THR A 48 -10.11 -0.16 20.13
C THR A 48 -10.84 -0.31 18.78
N SER A 49 -11.94 -1.05 18.76
CA SER A 49 -12.80 -1.21 17.58
C SER A 49 -13.80 -0.06 17.46
N THR A 50 -13.94 0.50 16.25
CA THR A 50 -15.10 1.33 15.88
C THR A 50 -16.18 0.44 15.24
N PRO A 51 -17.47 0.84 15.27
CA PRO A 51 -18.55 0.09 14.64
C PRO A 51 -18.32 -0.21 13.15
N GLU A 52 -17.63 0.70 12.46
CA GLU A 52 -17.27 0.57 11.05
C GLU A 52 -16.20 -0.51 10.82
N LEU A 53 -15.18 -0.57 11.69
CA LEU A 53 -14.11 -1.57 11.61
C LEU A 53 -14.64 -2.99 11.91
N ASP A 54 -15.59 -3.12 12.82
CA ASP A 54 -16.22 -4.42 13.10
C ASP A 54 -17.09 -4.90 11.93
N ALA A 55 -17.76 -3.97 11.24
CA ALA A 55 -18.50 -4.30 10.01
C ALA A 55 -17.56 -4.77 8.89
N GLU A 56 -16.41 -4.12 8.71
CA GLU A 56 -15.40 -4.51 7.72
C GLU A 56 -14.73 -5.85 8.06
N LYS A 57 -14.44 -6.10 9.35
CA LYS A 57 -13.95 -7.39 9.82
C LYS A 57 -14.95 -8.51 9.57
N SER A 58 -16.25 -8.25 9.61
CA SER A 58 -17.28 -9.26 9.35
C SER A 58 -17.40 -9.69 7.87
N LEU A 59 -16.78 -8.94 6.94
CA LEU A 59 -16.85 -9.21 5.50
C LEU A 59 -16.19 -10.53 5.09
N TRP A 60 -15.27 -11.06 5.92
CA TRP A 60 -14.59 -12.33 5.65
C TRP A 60 -14.59 -13.23 6.89
N PRO A 61 -14.97 -14.50 6.78
CA PRO A 61 -14.92 -15.43 7.90
C PRO A 61 -13.47 -15.69 8.32
N SER A 62 -13.17 -15.57 9.60
CA SER A 62 -11.84 -15.83 10.17
C SER A 62 -11.41 -17.30 10.10
N ILE A 63 -12.31 -18.21 9.73
CA ILE A 63 -12.01 -19.63 9.46
C ILE A 63 -11.48 -19.87 8.04
N LEU A 64 -11.68 -18.92 7.10
CA LEU A 64 -11.16 -19.04 5.75
C LEU A 64 -9.73 -18.48 5.67
N PRO A 65 -8.87 -19.04 4.79
CA PRO A 65 -7.57 -18.46 4.52
C PRO A 65 -7.71 -16.99 4.07
N SER A 66 -6.96 -16.10 4.70
CA SER A 66 -6.88 -14.67 4.33
C SER A 66 -5.53 -14.29 3.70
N ALA A 67 -4.72 -15.29 3.33
CA ALA A 67 -3.45 -15.09 2.66
C ALA A 67 -3.70 -14.63 1.21
N LEU A 68 -3.55 -13.32 0.98
CA LEU A 68 -3.54 -12.76 -0.36
C LEU A 68 -2.13 -12.81 -0.94
N VAL A 69 -2.04 -13.10 -2.24
CA VAL A 69 -0.82 -12.85 -3.01
C VAL A 69 -0.73 -11.34 -3.25
N PRO A 70 0.39 -10.67 -2.96
CA PRO A 70 0.52 -9.24 -3.22
C PRO A 70 0.43 -8.97 -4.73
N LEU A 71 -0.61 -8.26 -5.14
CA LEU A 71 -0.79 -7.84 -6.52
C LEU A 71 0.10 -6.64 -6.84
N GLY A 72 0.68 -6.64 -8.04
CA GLY A 72 1.33 -5.47 -8.60
C GLY A 72 0.33 -4.33 -8.86
N LEU A 73 0.86 -3.12 -9.06
CA LEU A 73 0.06 -1.91 -9.26
C LEU A 73 -0.96 -2.03 -10.40
N ASP A 74 -0.60 -2.72 -11.48
CA ASP A 74 -1.43 -2.95 -12.66
C ASP A 74 -2.71 -3.74 -12.33
N LEU A 75 -2.60 -4.73 -11.44
CA LEU A 75 -3.73 -5.58 -11.04
C LEU A 75 -4.51 -5.02 -9.84
N ARG A 76 -3.87 -4.20 -8.99
CA ARG A 76 -4.50 -3.53 -7.84
C ARG A 76 -5.12 -2.17 -8.21
N GLY A 77 -4.90 -1.68 -9.43
CA GLY A 77 -5.48 -0.43 -9.93
C GLY A 77 -5.01 0.83 -9.19
N GLY A 78 -3.75 0.85 -8.71
CA GLY A 78 -3.21 2.02 -7.99
C GLY A 78 -2.58 3.07 -8.91
N ALA A 79 -2.30 4.25 -8.36
CA ALA A 79 -1.67 5.34 -9.11
C ALA A 79 -0.14 5.28 -9.02
N HIS A 80 0.54 5.23 -10.17
CA HIS A 80 1.97 5.45 -10.25
C HIS A 80 2.23 6.96 -10.22
N LEU A 81 2.47 7.52 -9.04
CA LEU A 81 2.80 8.93 -8.89
C LEU A 81 4.27 9.16 -9.30
N LEU A 82 4.48 9.46 -10.58
CA LEU A 82 5.76 9.96 -11.08
C LEU A 82 5.86 11.46 -10.73
N ALA A 83 6.54 11.76 -9.63
CA ALA A 83 6.95 13.13 -9.34
C ALA A 83 8.18 13.46 -10.19
N GLU A 84 7.98 14.10 -11.34
CA GLU A 84 9.09 14.66 -12.12
C GLU A 84 9.58 15.94 -11.45
N VAL A 85 10.80 15.94 -10.94
CA VAL A 85 11.44 17.15 -10.41
C VAL A 85 11.98 17.96 -11.58
N LYS A 86 11.41 19.16 -11.80
CA LYS A 86 11.95 20.14 -12.76
C LYS A 86 13.25 20.73 -12.20
N VAL A 87 14.37 20.15 -12.62
CA VAL A 87 15.71 20.50 -12.11
C VAL A 87 16.03 21.98 -12.37
N GLU A 88 15.52 22.54 -13.47
CA GLU A 88 15.63 23.96 -13.83
C GLU A 88 15.05 24.88 -12.75
N ASP A 89 13.87 24.56 -12.22
CA ASP A 89 13.22 25.31 -11.15
C ASP A 89 13.99 25.20 -9.83
N VAL A 90 14.58 24.03 -9.56
CA VAL A 90 15.47 23.83 -8.40
C VAL A 90 16.73 24.68 -8.52
N TYR A 91 17.35 24.74 -9.70
CA TYR A 91 18.52 25.59 -9.93
C TYR A 91 18.18 27.07 -9.77
N LYS A 92 17.05 27.52 -10.32
CA LYS A 92 16.60 28.91 -10.15
C LYS A 92 16.35 29.25 -8.68
N ALA A 93 15.63 28.40 -7.96
CA ALA A 93 15.39 28.60 -6.53
C ALA A 93 16.69 28.62 -5.71
N ARG A 94 17.68 27.79 -6.06
CA ARG A 94 19.01 27.80 -5.43
C ARG A 94 19.76 29.09 -5.74
N MET A 95 19.77 29.55 -6.98
CA MET A 95 20.43 30.80 -7.39
C MET A 95 19.77 32.03 -6.75
N ASP A 96 18.44 32.08 -6.71
CA ASP A 96 17.68 33.16 -6.07
C ASP A 96 17.93 33.19 -4.55
N ALA A 97 18.05 32.03 -3.91
CA ALA A 97 18.38 31.93 -2.48
C ALA A 97 19.83 32.36 -2.15
N LEU A 98 20.78 32.14 -3.07
CA LEU A 98 22.19 32.53 -2.92
C LEU A 98 22.42 34.03 -3.19
N TRP A 99 21.53 34.69 -3.93
CA TRP A 99 21.71 36.08 -4.35
C TRP A 99 21.88 37.10 -3.20
N PRO A 100 21.11 37.04 -2.09
CA PRO A 100 21.30 37.96 -0.96
C PRO A 100 22.70 37.85 -0.34
N GLU A 101 23.19 36.63 -0.14
CA GLU A 101 24.52 36.39 0.43
C GLU A 101 25.63 36.95 -0.48
N VAL A 102 25.54 36.69 -1.78
CA VAL A 102 26.49 37.21 -2.78
C VAL A 102 26.46 38.74 -2.82
N ARG A 103 25.28 39.35 -2.78
CA ARG A 103 25.11 40.81 -2.74
C ARG A 103 25.73 41.43 -1.50
N ASP A 104 25.54 40.80 -0.35
CA ASP A 104 26.03 41.29 0.93
C ASP A 104 27.57 41.14 1.02
N TYR A 105 28.16 40.04 0.52
CA TYR A 105 29.61 39.88 0.38
C TYR A 105 30.24 40.86 -0.62
N ALA A 106 29.56 41.14 -1.74
CA ALA A 106 30.03 42.07 -2.77
C ALA A 106 29.92 43.55 -2.35
N GLY A 107 29.38 43.84 -1.15
CA GLY A 107 29.20 45.21 -0.66
C GLY A 107 28.14 46.02 -1.43
N LEU A 108 27.27 45.34 -2.18
CA LEU A 108 26.21 45.96 -2.98
C LEU A 108 24.89 46.12 -2.18
N GLY A 109 24.85 45.67 -0.93
CA GLY A 109 23.74 45.86 0.02
C GLY A 109 24.03 46.99 1.01
N ALA A 110 23.10 47.94 1.15
CA ALA A 110 23.19 48.98 2.19
C ALA A 110 23.09 48.36 3.60
N PRO A 111 23.86 48.86 4.60
CA PRO A 111 23.89 48.28 5.93
C PRO A 111 22.56 48.50 6.67
N ILE A 112 21.75 47.44 6.76
CA ILE A 112 20.50 47.42 7.54
C ILE A 112 20.71 47.30 9.06
N HIS A 113 21.96 47.41 9.55
CA HIS A 113 22.32 47.26 10.97
C HIS A 113 22.93 48.53 11.60
N ALA A 114 22.87 49.69 10.94
CA ALA A 114 23.46 50.94 11.44
C ALA A 114 22.43 52.05 11.75
N ALA A 115 21.24 51.69 12.22
CA ALA A 115 20.27 52.63 12.79
C ALA A 115 19.72 52.06 14.11
N ALA A 116 20.49 52.24 15.18
CA ALA A 116 20.07 52.14 16.57
C ALA A 116 20.43 53.46 17.26
#